data_AF-A0A662GR60-F1
#
_entry.id   AF-A0A662GR60-F1
#
_cell.length_a   1.000
_cell.length_b   1.000
_cell.length_c   1.000
_cell.angle_alpha   90.00
_cell.angle_beta   90.00
_cell.angle_gamma   90.00
#
_symmetry.space_group_name_H-M   'P 1'
#
loop_
_entity.id
_entity.type
_entity.pdbx_description
1 polymer ?
#
loop_
_entity_poly.entity_id
_entity_poly.type
_entity_poly.pdbx_seq_one_letter_code
_entity_poly.pdbx_strand_id
1 'polypeptide(L)'
;AKAFIAWILSPEGQKVWLHPSINRLPINIKVFDTPEGQERLDLKENYEKTLVASTIEFSDELALSYEYSLMWFFHATNVRAEQALKEAWMALTKKYLNGEISEEEFNRLVDELTNPLKLVFKDPDTGEEVTFTQEYAQKVNEKIMKDPAYRDSLVRAWREGAENRYRKVLEELGG
;
A
#
# COMPACT_ATOMS: atom_id res chain seq x y z
N ALA A 1 -0.29 38.75 3.25
CA ALA A 1 -0.66 37.32 3.35
C ALA A 1 -2.15 37.07 3.12
N LYS A 2 -3.08 37.64 3.91
CA LYS A 2 -4.53 37.34 3.82
C LYS A 2 -5.17 37.54 2.42
N ALA A 3 -4.83 38.63 1.72
CA ALA A 3 -5.32 38.89 0.36
C ALA A 3 -4.83 37.84 -0.66
N PHE A 4 -3.61 37.34 -0.52
CA PHE A 4 -3.07 36.30 -1.39
C PHE A 4 -3.75 34.94 -1.12
N ILE A 5 -4.02 34.60 0.14
CA ILE A 5 -4.77 33.39 0.50
C ILE A 5 -6.20 33.48 -0.06
N ALA A 6 -6.86 34.63 0.07
CA ALA A 6 -8.20 34.84 -0.48
C ALA A 6 -8.22 34.68 -2.01
N TRP A 7 -7.19 35.19 -2.71
CA TRP A 7 -7.04 35.00 -4.15
C TRP A 7 -6.78 33.53 -4.52
N ILE A 8 -5.87 32.83 -3.83
CA ILE A 8 -5.62 31.39 -4.06
C ILE A 8 -6.89 30.54 -3.89
N LEU A 9 -7.80 30.93 -2.99
CA LEU A 9 -9.04 30.20 -2.75
C LEU A 9 -10.19 30.63 -3.67
N SER A 10 -10.00 31.67 -4.49
CA SER A 10 -11.00 32.15 -5.45
C SER A 10 -10.96 31.34 -6.76
N PRO A 11 -12.02 31.42 -7.59
CA PRO A 11 -12.01 30.82 -8.92
C PRO A 11 -10.83 31.29 -9.79
N GLU A 12 -10.53 32.59 -9.75
CA GLU A 12 -9.43 33.21 -10.49
C GLU A 12 -8.05 32.68 -10.08
N GLY A 13 -7.83 32.40 -8.80
CA GLY A 13 -6.56 31.86 -8.33
C GLY A 13 -6.38 30.38 -8.66
N GLN A 14 -7.47 29.60 -8.72
CA GLN A 14 -7.40 28.15 -8.94
C GLN A 14 -7.55 27.73 -10.41
N LYS A 15 -8.07 28.60 -11.30
CA LYS A 15 -8.20 28.24 -12.73
C LYS A 15 -6.86 27.85 -13.39
N VAL A 16 -5.73 28.33 -12.87
CA VAL A 16 -4.40 27.93 -13.35
C VAL A 16 -4.14 26.43 -13.16
N TRP A 17 -4.76 25.79 -12.17
CA TRP A 17 -4.61 24.34 -11.91
C TRP A 17 -5.22 23.46 -13.00
N LEU A 18 -6.16 24.02 -13.77
CA LEU A 18 -6.80 23.36 -14.91
C LEU A 18 -5.92 23.30 -16.15
N HIS A 19 -4.79 24.02 -16.16
CA HIS A 19 -3.88 23.98 -17.30
C HIS A 19 -3.42 22.53 -17.56
N PRO A 20 -3.40 22.02 -18.81
CA PRO A 20 -3.06 20.63 -19.10
C PRO A 20 -1.71 20.15 -18.56
N SER A 21 -0.73 21.05 -18.41
CA SER A 21 0.57 20.72 -17.83
C SER A 21 0.58 20.64 -16.29
N ILE A 22 -0.45 21.17 -15.61
CA ILE A 22 -0.59 21.11 -14.15
C ILE A 22 -1.60 20.02 -13.77
N ASN A 23 -2.78 20.06 -14.39
CA ASN A 23 -3.80 19.02 -14.32
C ASN A 23 -4.22 18.61 -12.90
N ARG A 24 -4.50 19.59 -12.05
CA ARG A 24 -4.92 19.37 -10.65
C ARG A 24 -6.40 19.72 -10.47
N LEU A 25 -7.09 18.95 -9.62
CA LEU A 25 -8.48 19.23 -9.26
C LEU A 25 -8.55 20.51 -8.40
N PRO A 26 -9.41 21.49 -8.75
CA PRO A 26 -9.66 22.64 -7.91
C PRO A 26 -10.39 22.23 -6.64
N ILE A 27 -10.19 22.99 -5.56
CA ILE A 27 -10.96 22.84 -4.33
C ILE A 27 -12.29 23.59 -4.47
N ASN A 28 -12.26 24.74 -5.15
CA ASN A 28 -13.44 25.56 -5.39
C ASN A 28 -14.16 25.15 -6.68
N ILE A 29 -15.35 24.55 -6.55
CA ILE A 29 -16.14 24.07 -7.70
C ILE A 29 -16.47 25.18 -8.71
N LYS A 30 -16.57 26.44 -8.28
CA LYS A 30 -16.87 27.58 -9.16
C LYS A 30 -15.78 27.85 -10.19
N VAL A 31 -14.60 27.23 -10.06
CA VAL A 31 -13.57 27.23 -11.10
C VAL A 31 -14.11 26.65 -12.41
N PHE A 32 -15.01 25.67 -12.35
CA PHE A 32 -15.63 25.09 -13.55
C PHE A 32 -16.64 26.01 -14.24
N ASP A 33 -17.00 27.14 -13.63
CA ASP A 33 -17.86 28.16 -14.23
C ASP A 33 -17.05 29.19 -15.05
N THR A 34 -15.70 29.18 -14.96
CA THR A 34 -14.85 30.04 -15.79
C THR A 34 -14.68 29.46 -17.19
N PRO A 35 -14.27 30.26 -18.20
CA PRO A 35 -14.01 29.76 -19.55
C PRO A 35 -13.02 28.58 -19.57
N GLU A 36 -11.93 28.67 -18.80
CA GLU A 36 -10.93 27.61 -18.70
C GLU A 36 -11.48 26.34 -18.03
N GLY A 37 -12.40 26.50 -17.08
CA GLY A 37 -13.10 25.40 -16.42
C GLY A 37 -14.08 24.66 -17.33
N GLN A 38 -14.79 25.40 -18.19
CA GLN A 38 -15.72 24.82 -19.15
C GLN A 38 -15.00 23.97 -20.22
N GLU A 39 -13.72 24.26 -20.49
CA GLU A 39 -12.88 23.46 -21.39
C GLU A 39 -12.40 22.13 -20.78
N ARG A 40 -12.55 21.93 -19.45
CA ARG A 40 -12.04 20.76 -18.70
C ARG A 40 -13.14 19.90 -18.09
N LEU A 41 -14.07 19.45 -18.94
CA LEU A 41 -15.16 18.55 -18.54
C LEU A 41 -14.65 17.25 -17.89
N ASP A 42 -13.50 16.74 -18.36
CA ASP A 42 -12.83 15.57 -17.80
C ASP A 42 -12.44 15.75 -16.32
N LEU A 43 -11.95 16.94 -15.94
CA LEU A 43 -11.64 17.26 -14.55
C LEU A 43 -12.89 17.49 -13.72
N LYS A 44 -13.95 18.07 -14.31
CA LYS A 44 -15.22 18.26 -13.62
C LYS A 44 -15.85 16.92 -13.23
N GLU A 45 -15.89 15.97 -14.17
CA GLU A 45 -16.40 14.61 -13.90
C GLU A 45 -15.60 13.92 -12.79
N ASN A 46 -14.27 14.05 -12.80
CA ASN A 46 -13.43 13.49 -11.75
C ASN A 46 -13.64 14.20 -10.40
N TYR A 47 -13.81 15.52 -10.39
CA TYR A 47 -14.17 16.27 -9.18
C TYR A 47 -15.48 15.73 -8.58
N GLU A 48 -16.52 15.59 -9.39
CA GLU A 48 -17.82 15.07 -8.94
C GLU A 48 -17.72 13.64 -8.41
N LYS A 49 -16.91 12.78 -9.05
CA LYS A 49 -16.61 11.44 -8.51
C LYS A 49 -15.95 11.50 -7.14
N THR A 50 -15.07 12.48 -6.88
CA THR A 50 -14.44 12.63 -5.55
C THR A 50 -15.41 13.09 -4.45
N LEU A 51 -16.52 13.75 -4.80
CA LEU A 51 -17.54 14.16 -3.81
C LEU A 51 -18.35 12.97 -3.28
N VAL A 52 -18.50 11.92 -4.08
CA VAL A 52 -19.26 10.71 -3.73
C VAL A 52 -18.36 9.53 -3.35
N ALA A 53 -17.08 9.58 -3.74
CA ALA A 53 -16.09 8.65 -3.24
C ALA A 53 -15.90 8.91 -1.75
N SER A 54 -16.01 7.85 -0.93
CA SER A 54 -15.65 7.91 0.48
C SER A 54 -14.27 8.54 0.59
N THR A 55 -14.18 9.70 1.24
CA THR A 55 -12.88 10.25 1.61
C THR A 55 -12.15 9.17 2.40
N ILE A 56 -10.93 8.82 1.99
CA ILE A 56 -10.09 7.96 2.81
C ILE A 56 -9.94 8.70 4.14
N GLU A 57 -10.51 8.15 5.21
CA GLU A 57 -10.29 8.66 6.56
C GLU A 57 -8.81 8.46 6.88
N PHE A 58 -8.04 9.51 6.65
CA PHE A 58 -6.60 9.49 6.84
C PHE A 58 -6.25 10.19 8.14
N SER A 59 -5.44 9.52 8.95
CA SER A 59 -4.89 10.05 10.18
C SER A 59 -3.37 9.97 10.10
N ASP A 60 -2.70 11.12 10.12
CA ASP A 60 -1.23 11.19 10.19
C ASP A 60 -0.72 10.45 11.42
N GLU A 61 -1.39 10.62 12.56
CA GLU A 61 -1.05 9.94 13.81
C GLU A 61 -1.11 8.42 13.64
N LEU A 62 -2.19 7.92 13.03
CA LEU A 62 -2.33 6.50 12.76
C LEU A 62 -1.22 6.05 11.81
N ALA A 63 -1.03 6.70 10.66
CA ALA A 63 -0.02 6.32 9.67
C ALA A 63 1.39 6.28 10.27
N LEU A 64 1.78 7.31 11.03
CA LEU A 64 3.09 7.42 11.67
C LEU A 64 3.30 6.38 12.78
N SER A 65 2.22 5.91 13.42
CA SER A 65 2.32 4.95 14.53
C SER A 65 2.92 3.60 14.13
N TYR A 66 2.95 3.25 12.83
CA TYR A 66 3.47 1.97 12.33
C TYR A 66 4.22 2.05 10.99
N GLU A 67 4.57 3.26 10.54
CA GLU A 67 5.25 3.49 9.25
C GLU A 67 6.57 2.73 9.13
N TYR A 68 7.46 2.82 10.12
CA TYR A 68 8.76 2.14 10.08
C TYR A 68 8.61 0.63 10.05
N SER A 69 7.68 0.10 10.85
CA SER A 69 7.34 -1.34 10.81
C SER A 69 6.90 -1.76 9.42
N LEU A 70 6.00 -1.02 8.78
CA LEU A 70 5.54 -1.31 7.42
C LEU A 70 6.68 -1.28 6.40
N MET A 71 7.51 -0.23 6.42
CA MET A 71 8.64 -0.10 5.50
C MET A 71 9.58 -1.30 5.60
N TRP A 72 9.97 -1.68 6.81
CA TRP A 72 10.90 -2.78 7.04
C TRP A 72 10.26 -4.15 6.81
N PHE A 73 8.96 -4.29 7.07
CA PHE A 73 8.20 -5.48 6.74
C PHE A 73 8.22 -5.75 5.24
N PHE A 74 7.80 -4.78 4.41
CA PHE A 74 7.80 -4.97 2.96
C PHE A 74 9.21 -5.09 2.38
N HIS A 75 10.20 -4.40 2.97
CA HIS A 75 11.60 -4.65 2.62
C HIS A 75 11.99 -6.10 2.88
N ALA A 76 11.62 -6.66 4.03
CA ALA A 76 11.90 -8.06 4.36
C ALA A 76 11.17 -9.04 3.40
N THR A 77 9.87 -8.87 3.19
CA THR A 77 9.05 -9.86 2.47
C THR A 77 9.16 -9.75 0.96
N ASN A 78 9.44 -8.56 0.41
CA ASN A 78 9.45 -8.34 -1.04
C ASN A 78 10.87 -8.22 -1.59
N VAL A 79 11.76 -7.54 -0.88
CA VAL A 79 13.13 -7.28 -1.37
C VAL A 79 14.09 -8.34 -0.86
N ARG A 80 14.09 -8.64 0.45
CA ARG A 80 15.03 -9.63 1.01
C ARG A 80 14.65 -11.06 0.64
N ALA A 81 13.36 -11.35 0.50
CA ALA A 81 12.83 -12.65 0.06
C ALA A 81 12.47 -12.67 -1.45
N GLU A 82 13.01 -11.73 -2.24
CA GLU A 82 12.64 -11.50 -3.64
C GLU A 82 12.71 -12.77 -4.51
N GLN A 83 13.77 -13.55 -4.37
CA GLN A 83 13.97 -14.74 -5.20
C GLN A 83 12.85 -15.76 -4.99
N ALA A 84 12.56 -16.12 -3.74
CA ALA A 84 11.50 -17.05 -3.38
C ALA A 84 10.11 -16.51 -3.77
N LEU A 85 9.88 -15.21 -3.62
CA LEU A 85 8.63 -14.56 -4.05
C LEU A 85 8.44 -14.69 -5.56
N LYS A 86 9.47 -14.39 -6.36
CA LYS A 86 9.42 -14.48 -7.82
C LYS A 86 9.16 -15.91 -8.28
N GLU A 87 9.85 -16.88 -7.69
CA GLU A 87 9.67 -18.29 -8.01
C GLU A 87 8.22 -18.74 -7.76
N ALA A 88 7.69 -18.46 -6.57
CA ALA A 88 6.30 -18.80 -6.23
C ALA A 88 5.29 -18.09 -7.13
N TRP A 89 5.47 -16.80 -7.38
CA TRP A 89 4.58 -16.02 -8.25
C TRP A 89 4.60 -16.53 -9.70
N MET A 90 5.78 -16.82 -10.24
CA MET A 90 5.92 -17.34 -11.61
C MET A 90 5.29 -18.73 -11.75
N ALA A 91 5.46 -19.61 -10.76
CA ALA A 91 4.82 -20.93 -10.77
C ALA A 91 3.29 -20.80 -10.72
N LEU A 92 2.78 -19.99 -9.80
CA LEU A 92 1.34 -19.75 -9.61
C LEU A 92 0.70 -19.18 -10.88
N THR A 93 1.28 -18.12 -11.43
CA THR A 93 0.76 -17.48 -12.65
C THR A 93 0.84 -18.39 -13.87
N LYS A 94 1.91 -19.18 -14.02
CA LYS A 94 2.03 -20.16 -15.10
C LYS A 94 0.92 -21.21 -15.04
N LYS A 95 0.66 -21.79 -13.87
CA LYS A 95 -0.41 -22.78 -13.66
C LYS A 95 -1.78 -22.20 -14.02
N TYR A 96 -2.06 -20.96 -13.60
CA TYR A 96 -3.30 -20.28 -13.93
C TYR A 96 -3.44 -20.00 -15.43
N LEU A 97 -2.41 -19.44 -16.06
CA LEU A 97 -2.41 -19.12 -17.49
C LEU A 97 -2.51 -20.38 -18.39
N ASN A 98 -2.00 -21.52 -17.92
CA ASN A 98 -2.15 -22.81 -18.58
C ASN A 98 -3.53 -23.47 -18.37
N GLY A 99 -4.40 -22.88 -17.53
CA GLY A 99 -5.68 -23.47 -17.16
C GLY A 99 -5.57 -24.68 -16.23
N GLU A 100 -4.43 -24.86 -15.55
CA GLU A 100 -4.20 -25.97 -14.61
C GLU A 100 -4.86 -25.72 -13.25
N ILE A 101 -5.17 -24.46 -12.92
CA ILE A 101 -5.93 -24.06 -11.72
C ILE A 101 -7.03 -23.06 -12.11
N SER A 102 -8.10 -23.00 -11.32
CA SER A 102 -9.20 -22.05 -11.53
C SER A 102 -8.82 -20.63 -11.06
N GLU A 103 -9.62 -19.63 -11.46
CA GLU A 103 -9.49 -18.26 -10.95
C GLU A 103 -9.71 -18.18 -9.44
N GLU A 104 -10.67 -18.95 -8.91
CA GLU A 104 -10.92 -19.05 -7.47
C GLU A 104 -9.69 -19.56 -6.72
N GLU A 105 -9.07 -20.63 -7.24
CA GLU A 105 -7.87 -21.21 -6.65
C GLU A 105 -6.66 -20.28 -6.77
N PHE A 106 -6.51 -19.61 -7.92
CA PHE A 106 -5.49 -18.58 -8.11
C PHE A 106 -5.64 -17.45 -7.08
N ASN A 107 -6.84 -16.90 -6.91
CA ASN A 107 -7.10 -15.82 -5.95
C ASN A 107 -6.86 -16.26 -4.50
N ARG A 108 -7.25 -17.50 -4.14
CA ARG A 108 -6.93 -18.09 -2.83
C ARG A 108 -5.42 -18.14 -2.59
N LEU A 109 -4.65 -18.65 -3.55
CA LEU A 109 -3.20 -18.77 -3.45
C LEU A 109 -2.49 -17.42 -3.48
N VAL A 110 -3.02 -16.42 -4.21
CA VAL A 110 -2.51 -15.03 -4.16
C VAL A 110 -2.72 -14.43 -2.76
N ASP A 111 -3.87 -14.66 -2.14
CA ASP A 111 -4.13 -14.21 -0.77
C ASP A 111 -3.19 -14.92 0.22
N GLU A 112 -3.00 -16.24 0.12
CA GLU A 112 -1.99 -16.97 0.92
C GLU A 112 -0.57 -16.44 0.69
N LEU A 113 -0.22 -16.10 -0.55
CA LEU A 113 1.12 -15.62 -0.90
C LEU A 113 1.38 -14.21 -0.36
N THR A 114 0.39 -13.32 -0.35
CA THR A 114 0.63 -11.87 -0.20
C THR A 114 0.02 -11.27 1.06
N ASN A 115 -0.96 -11.90 1.70
CA ASN A 115 -1.67 -11.30 2.83
C ASN A 115 -0.78 -11.21 4.08
N PRO A 116 -0.50 -10.00 4.61
CA PRO A 116 0.34 -9.82 5.79
C PRO A 116 -0.28 -10.45 7.06
N LEU A 117 -1.61 -10.53 7.13
CA LEU A 117 -2.35 -11.16 8.23
C LEU A 117 -2.28 -12.69 8.22
N LYS A 118 -1.64 -13.29 7.21
CA LYS A 118 -1.36 -14.72 7.14
C LYS A 118 0.11 -15.04 7.34
N LEU A 119 0.98 -14.03 7.46
CA LEU A 119 2.38 -14.25 7.75
C LEU A 119 2.53 -14.67 9.22
N VAL A 120 3.01 -15.90 9.43
CA VAL A 120 3.42 -16.38 10.77
C VAL A 120 4.93 -16.30 10.88
N PHE A 121 5.41 -15.70 11.97
CA PHE A 121 6.84 -15.62 12.29
C PHE A 121 7.05 -15.64 13.80
N LYS A 122 8.29 -15.93 14.22
CA LYS A 122 8.67 -15.92 15.63
C LYS A 122 9.17 -14.54 16.02
N ASP A 123 8.52 -13.90 16.99
CA ASP A 123 8.95 -12.61 17.52
C ASP A 123 10.31 -12.78 18.24
N PRO A 124 11.32 -11.95 17.92
CA PRO A 124 12.68 -12.14 18.42
C PRO A 124 12.85 -11.77 19.90
N ASP A 125 11.95 -10.98 20.49
CA ASP A 125 12.01 -10.63 21.92
C ASP A 125 11.33 -11.67 22.79
N THR A 126 10.14 -12.12 22.37
CA THR A 126 9.28 -13.00 23.17
C THR A 126 9.49 -14.47 22.83
N GLY A 127 9.94 -14.78 21.61
CA GLY A 127 10.01 -16.12 21.09
C GLY A 127 8.64 -16.73 20.75
N GLU A 128 7.56 -15.94 20.80
CA GLU A 128 6.21 -16.41 20.47
C GLU A 128 5.96 -16.38 18.96
N GLU A 129 5.12 -17.28 18.47
CA GLU A 129 4.62 -17.21 17.09
C GLU A 129 3.51 -16.15 17.01
N VAL A 130 3.69 -15.20 16.10
CA VAL A 130 2.81 -14.05 15.92
C VAL A 130 2.59 -13.77 14.44
N THR A 131 1.71 -12.81 14.15
CA THR A 131 1.36 -12.36 12.82
C THR A 131 1.48 -10.84 12.69
N PHE A 132 1.74 -10.36 11.48
CA PHE A 132 1.93 -8.94 11.19
C PHE A 132 0.59 -8.21 11.07
N THR A 133 -0.05 -7.94 12.21
CA THR A 133 -1.24 -7.07 12.30
C THR A 133 -0.84 -5.60 12.48
N GLN A 134 -1.80 -4.69 12.38
CA GLN A 134 -1.56 -3.27 12.67
C GLN A 134 -1.10 -3.09 14.12
N GLU A 135 -1.73 -3.77 15.08
CA GLU A 135 -1.38 -3.69 16.50
C GLU A 135 0.05 -4.17 16.74
N TYR A 136 0.46 -5.26 16.08
CA TYR A 136 1.84 -5.73 16.15
C TYR A 136 2.80 -4.70 15.56
N ALA A 137 2.47 -4.18 14.37
CA ALA A 137 3.30 -3.19 13.69
C ALA A 137 3.47 -1.91 14.54
N GLN A 138 2.41 -1.43 15.18
CA GLN A 138 2.44 -0.30 16.11
C GLN A 138 3.31 -0.62 17.34
N LYS A 139 3.13 -1.80 17.94
CA LYS A 139 3.89 -2.26 19.12
C LYS A 139 5.40 -2.21 18.90
N VAL A 140 5.87 -2.59 17.71
CA VAL A 140 7.31 -2.72 17.42
C VAL A 140 7.92 -1.50 16.72
N ASN A 141 7.09 -0.56 16.25
CA ASN A 141 7.50 0.56 15.40
C ASN A 141 8.63 1.40 16.00
N GLU A 142 8.46 1.84 17.25
CA GLU A 142 9.45 2.67 17.94
C GLU A 142 10.78 1.92 18.11
N LYS A 143 10.72 0.63 18.44
CA LYS A 143 11.91 -0.18 18.69
C LYS A 143 12.67 -0.47 17.39
N ILE A 144 11.98 -0.80 16.30
CA ILE A 144 12.59 -0.96 14.97
C ILE A 144 13.32 0.32 14.53
N MET A 145 12.72 1.48 14.81
CA MET A 145 13.31 2.77 14.44
C MET A 145 14.61 3.04 15.21
N LYS A 146 14.66 2.70 16.51
CA LYS A 146 15.74 3.10 17.42
C LYS A 146 16.83 2.04 17.62
N ASP A 147 16.52 0.76 17.44
CA ASP A 147 17.42 -0.36 17.71
C ASP A 147 17.73 -1.14 16.42
N PRO A 148 18.91 -0.89 15.81
CA PRO A 148 19.32 -1.61 14.60
C PRO A 148 19.45 -3.12 14.79
N ALA A 149 19.88 -3.60 15.97
CA ALA A 149 20.07 -5.03 16.20
C ALA A 149 18.71 -5.76 16.30
N TYR A 150 17.75 -5.15 17.00
CA TYR A 150 16.38 -5.63 17.03
C TYR A 150 15.73 -5.58 15.64
N ARG A 151 15.92 -4.49 14.90
CA ARG A 151 15.43 -4.41 13.52
C ARG A 151 15.98 -5.54 12.66
N ASP A 152 17.29 -5.80 12.73
CA ASP A 152 17.93 -6.84 11.92
C ASP A 152 17.43 -8.25 12.28
N SER A 153 17.15 -8.53 13.56
CA SER A 153 16.58 -9.81 13.98
C SER A 153 15.12 -9.96 13.54
N LEU A 154 14.31 -8.91 13.65
CA LEU A 154 12.91 -8.93 13.25
C LEU A 154 12.74 -8.99 11.72
N VAL A 155 13.53 -8.23 10.97
CA VAL A 155 13.58 -8.31 9.49
C VAL A 155 13.96 -9.70 9.03
N ARG A 156 14.88 -10.37 9.73
CA ARG A 156 15.22 -11.77 9.44
C ARG A 156 14.05 -12.70 9.71
N ALA A 157 13.38 -12.56 10.86
CA ALA A 157 12.21 -13.37 11.19
C ALA A 157 11.08 -13.20 10.17
N TRP A 158 10.80 -11.97 9.72
CA TRP A 158 9.83 -11.70 8.66
C TRP A 158 10.23 -12.30 7.31
N ARG A 159 11.51 -12.20 6.94
CA ARG A 159 12.02 -12.81 5.71
C ARG A 159 11.83 -14.33 5.74
N GLU A 160 12.26 -14.99 6.81
CA GLU A 160 12.14 -16.45 6.97
C GLU A 160 10.67 -16.89 6.98
N GLY A 161 9.79 -16.15 7.66
CA GLY A 161 8.34 -16.38 7.60
C GLY A 161 7.79 -16.25 6.18
N ALA A 162 8.26 -15.26 5.42
CA ALA A 162 7.80 -15.02 4.06
C ALA A 162 8.29 -16.11 3.11
N GLU A 163 9.57 -16.50 3.19
CA GLU A 163 10.14 -17.60 2.42
C GLU A 163 9.39 -18.91 2.69
N ASN A 164 9.05 -19.19 3.96
CA ASN A 164 8.24 -20.35 4.32
C ASN A 164 6.84 -20.31 3.71
N ARG A 165 6.19 -19.15 3.72
CA ARG A 165 4.87 -18.94 3.09
C ARG A 165 4.92 -19.15 1.58
N TYR A 166 5.93 -18.59 0.90
CA TYR A 166 6.11 -18.74 -0.55
C TYR A 166 6.36 -20.20 -0.93
N ARG A 167 7.16 -20.90 -0.13
CA ARG A 167 7.41 -22.33 -0.30
C ARG A 167 6.16 -23.18 -0.10
N LYS A 168 5.29 -22.86 0.88
CA LYS A 168 4.00 -23.56 1.04
C LYS A 168 3.11 -23.42 -0.19
N VAL A 169 3.04 -22.22 -0.79
CA VAL A 169 2.29 -22.00 -2.03
C VAL A 169 2.87 -22.85 -3.17
N LEU A 170 4.20 -22.94 -3.30
CA LEU A 170 4.86 -23.82 -4.28
C LEU A 170 4.54 -25.30 -4.04
N GLU A 171 4.58 -25.76 -2.79
CA GLU A 171 4.25 -27.13 -2.40
C GLU A 171 2.78 -27.46 -2.75
N GLU A 172 1.84 -26.54 -2.51
CA GLU A 172 0.42 -26.69 -2.91
C GLU A 172 0.22 -26.79 -4.43
N LEU A 173 1.09 -26.14 -5.22
CA LEU A 173 1.07 -26.21 -6.69
C LEU A 173 1.69 -27.50 -7.26
N GLY A 174 2.23 -28.37 -6.41
CA GLY A 174 2.78 -29.68 -6.79
C GLY A 174 4.30 -29.75 -6.88
N GLY A 175 5.05 -28.76 -6.34
CA GLY A 175 6.51 -28.75 -6.31
C GLY A 175 7.17 -28.20 -7.57
#